data_AF-A0A7U6QN64-F1
#
_entry.id   AF-A0A7U6QN64-F1
#
_cell.length_a   1.000
_cell.length_b   1.000
_cell.length_c   1.000
_cell.angle_alpha   90.00
_cell.angle_beta   90.00
_cell.angle_gamma   90.00
#
_symmetry.space_group_name_H-M   'P 1'
#
loop_
_entity.id
_entity.type
_entity.pdbx_description
1 polymer ?
#
loop_
_entity_poly.entity_id
_entity_poly.type
_entity_poly.pdbx_seq_one_letter_code
_entity_poly.pdbx_strand_id
1 'polypeptide(L)'
;MIDSSHANSGKDPYLQPMVIQNVAEQIQNGNKSIIGMMIESHLKGGNQKLTADLSQLEYGKSITDGCLDWDSTVTALRGLRDMVKDVLPNR
;
A
#
# COMPACT_ATOMS: atom_id res chain seq x y z
N MET A 1 -0.86 -1.93 14.25
CA MET A 1 -0.58 -2.08 12.80
C MET A 1 -1.68 -1.35 12.05
N ILE A 2 -1.36 -0.66 10.95
CA ILE A 2 -2.34 0.11 10.17
C ILE A 2 -2.45 -0.49 8.76
N ASP A 3 -3.67 -0.77 8.34
CA ASP A 3 -3.97 -1.18 6.96
C ASP A 3 -4.11 0.06 6.06
N SER A 4 -3.35 0.16 4.97
CA SER A 4 -3.49 1.27 4.03
C SER A 4 -4.62 1.10 3.03
N SER A 5 -5.15 -0.11 2.86
CA SER A 5 -6.18 -0.49 1.88
C SER A 5 -7.59 -0.39 2.47
N HIS A 6 -8.53 -1.18 1.95
CA HIS A 6 -9.91 -1.32 2.41
C HIS A 6 -10.58 0.03 2.71
N ALA A 7 -11.16 0.19 3.89
CA ALA A 7 -11.86 1.40 4.30
C ALA A 7 -10.93 2.62 4.41
N ASN A 8 -9.65 2.42 4.75
CA ASN A 8 -8.69 3.52 4.89
C ASN A 8 -8.30 4.13 3.54
N SER A 9 -8.41 3.37 2.45
CA SER A 9 -8.25 3.86 1.07
C SER A 9 -9.58 4.23 0.38
N GLY A 10 -10.72 4.12 1.06
CA GLY A 10 -12.03 4.25 0.40
C GLY A 10 -12.29 3.20 -0.68
N LYS A 11 -11.61 2.04 -0.60
CA LYS A 11 -11.55 0.97 -1.61
C LYS A 11 -10.96 1.41 -2.96
N ASP A 12 -10.20 2.51 -2.99
CA ASP A 12 -9.40 2.91 -4.14
C ASP A 12 -7.91 2.60 -3.86
N PRO A 13 -7.31 1.60 -4.53
CA PRO A 13 -5.90 1.25 -4.29
C PRO A 13 -4.94 2.42 -4.48
N TYR A 14 -5.26 3.38 -5.35
CA TYR A 14 -4.39 4.52 -5.65
C TYR A 14 -4.39 5.59 -4.54
N LEU A 15 -5.26 5.44 -3.53
CA LEU A 15 -5.24 6.25 -2.31
C LEU A 15 -4.40 5.63 -1.18
N GLN A 16 -3.98 4.36 -1.29
CA GLN A 16 -3.08 3.74 -0.29
C GLN A 16 -1.79 4.56 -0.03
N PRO A 17 -1.12 5.17 -1.05
CA PRO A 17 0.05 6.02 -0.82
C PRO A 17 -0.21 7.23 0.08
N MET A 18 -1.42 7.81 0.02
CA MET A 18 -1.81 8.92 0.90
C MET A 18 -1.90 8.44 2.36
N VAL A 19 -2.47 7.25 2.59
CA VAL A 19 -2.51 6.64 3.94
C VAL A 19 -1.10 6.35 4.45
N ILE A 20 -0.22 5.82 3.60
CA ILE A 20 1.19 5.56 3.94
C ILE A 20 1.91 6.85 4.34
N GLN A 21 1.72 7.94 3.59
CA GLN A 21 2.29 9.24 3.93
C GLN A 21 1.78 9.76 5.27
N ASN A 22 0.47 9.66 5.53
CA ASN A 22 -0.09 10.09 6.82
C ASN A 22 0.44 9.26 8.00
N VAL A 23 0.65 7.95 7.82
CA VAL A 23 1.29 7.11 8.84
C VAL A 23 2.73 7.54 9.09
N ALA A 24 3.49 7.88 8.03
CA ALA A 24 4.85 8.40 8.16
C ALA A 24 4.88 9.70 8.96
N GLU A 25 3.97 10.65 8.69
CA GLU A 25 3.83 11.90 9.44
C GLU A 25 3.54 11.64 10.92
N GLN A 26 2.66 10.70 11.26
CA GLN A 26 2.40 10.33 12.65
C GLN A 26 3.66 9.80 13.36
N ILE A 27 4.47 8.98 12.67
CA ILE A 27 5.75 8.48 13.19
C ILE A 27 6.72 9.65 13.41
N GLN A 28 6.83 10.55 12.44
CA GLN A 28 7.68 11.75 12.55
C GLN A 28 7.26 12.65 13.72
N ASN A 29 5.97 12.75 13.99
CA ASN A 29 5.41 13.50 15.11
C ASN A 29 5.47 12.74 16.46
N GLY A 30 6.22 11.63 16.53
CA GLY A 30 6.52 10.94 17.78
C GLY A 30 5.53 9.85 18.18
N ASN A 31 4.61 9.43 17.31
CA ASN A 31 3.71 8.32 17.62
C ASN A 31 4.50 6.99 17.75
N LYS A 32 4.63 6.52 19.00
CA LYS A 32 5.35 5.29 19.33
C LYS A 32 4.51 4.01 19.30
N SER A 33 3.23 4.08 18.97
CA SER A 33 2.32 2.91 18.95
C SER A 33 2.22 2.22 17.58
N ILE A 34 2.68 2.85 16.50
CA ILE A 34 2.58 2.29 15.14
C ILE A 34 3.70 1.31 14.87
N ILE A 35 3.41 0.00 14.96
CA ILE A 35 4.43 -1.05 14.82
C ILE A 35 4.66 -1.54 13.38
N GLY A 36 3.81 -1.14 12.43
CA GLY A 36 3.88 -1.62 11.04
C GLY A 36 2.64 -1.29 10.24
N MET A 37 2.69 -1.61 8.95
CA MET A 37 1.65 -1.35 7.97
C MET A 37 1.34 -2.59 7.12
N MET A 38 0.13 -2.65 6.60
CA MET A 38 -0.29 -3.60 5.56
C MET A 38 -0.63 -2.83 4.29
N ILE A 39 -0.17 -3.31 3.13
CA ILE A 39 -0.36 -2.70 1.82
C ILE A 39 -0.81 -3.79 0.85
N GLU A 40 -1.84 -3.52 0.06
CA GLU A 40 -2.27 -4.41 -1.03
C GLU A 40 -1.63 -3.97 -2.34
N SER A 41 -0.64 -4.74 -2.80
CA SER A 41 0.13 -4.48 -4.01
C SER A 41 0.26 -5.73 -4.87
N HIS A 42 0.36 -5.54 -6.18
CA HIS A 42 0.54 -6.60 -7.15
C HIS A 42 1.39 -6.10 -8.33
N LEU A 43 1.85 -7.01 -9.20
CA LEU A 43 2.64 -6.64 -10.38
C LEU A 43 1.93 -5.59 -11.27
N LYS A 44 0.60 -5.68 -11.38
CA LYS A 44 -0.26 -4.74 -12.12
C LYS A 44 -1.35 -4.20 -11.20
N GLY A 45 -1.66 -2.92 -11.37
CA GLY A 45 -2.62 -2.20 -10.54
C GLY A 45 -4.09 -2.52 -10.84
N GLY A 46 -4.95 -2.16 -9.88
CA GLY A 46 -6.38 -2.43 -9.91
C GLY A 46 -6.70 -3.90 -9.69
N ASN A 47 -7.85 -4.33 -10.20
CA ASN A 47 -8.29 -5.72 -10.19
C ASN A 47 -8.89 -6.13 -11.54
N GLN A 48 -9.19 -7.41 -11.66
CA GLN A 48 -9.91 -8.02 -12.77
C GLN A 48 -10.98 -8.96 -12.23
N LYS A 49 -12.00 -9.26 -13.04
CA LYS A 49 -13.03 -10.24 -12.67
C LYS A 49 -12.52 -11.65 -12.93
N LEU A 50 -12.83 -12.58 -12.05
CA LEU A 50 -12.63 -14.00 -12.30
C LEU A 50 -13.56 -14.47 -13.44
N THR A 51 -12.98 -15.08 -14.46
CA THR A 51 -13.68 -15.63 -15.63
C THR A 51 -13.68 -17.15 -15.59
N ALA A 52 -14.61 -17.79 -16.31
CA ALA A 52 -14.65 -19.24 -16.44
C ALA A 52 -13.43 -19.80 -17.20
N ASP A 53 -12.98 -19.08 -18.23
CA ASP A 53 -11.71 -19.37 -18.92
C ASP A 53 -10.58 -18.63 -18.22
N LEU A 54 -9.77 -19.38 -17.46
CA LEU A 54 -8.63 -18.87 -16.70
C LEU A 54 -7.48 -18.39 -17.60
N SER A 55 -7.44 -18.81 -18.87
CA SER A 55 -6.40 -18.36 -19.80
C SER A 55 -6.54 -16.87 -20.19
N GLN A 56 -7.72 -16.28 -19.95
CA GLN A 56 -7.99 -14.87 -20.17
C GLN A 56 -7.57 -13.97 -19.00
N LEU A 57 -7.13 -14.55 -17.87
CA LEU A 57 -6.69 -13.76 -16.73
C LEU A 57 -5.38 -13.07 -17.06
N GLU A 58 -5.36 -11.76 -16.82
CA GLU A 58 -4.17 -10.95 -16.94
C GLU A 58 -3.18 -11.36 -15.85
N TYR A 59 -2.04 -11.92 -16.24
CA TYR A 59 -0.99 -12.29 -15.28
C TYR A 59 -0.58 -11.07 -14.46
N GLY A 60 -0.48 -11.28 -13.14
CA GLY A 60 0.00 -10.26 -12.24
C GLY A 60 -1.05 -9.22 -11.83
N LYS A 61 -2.34 -9.48 -11.99
CA LYS A 61 -3.43 -8.57 -11.58
C LYS A 61 -4.42 -9.27 -10.66
N SER A 62 -4.79 -8.62 -9.56
CA SER A 62 -5.66 -9.20 -8.53
C SER A 62 -7.04 -9.59 -9.07
N ILE A 63 -7.59 -10.72 -8.61
CA ILE A 63 -8.97 -11.15 -8.88
C ILE A 63 -9.94 -10.80 -7.72
N THR A 64 -9.43 -10.19 -6.66
CA THR A 64 -10.19 -9.78 -5.47
C THR A 64 -10.24 -8.25 -5.39
N ASP A 65 -9.69 -7.66 -4.35
CA ASP A 65 -9.60 -6.21 -4.17
C ASP A 65 -8.53 -5.60 -5.10
N GLY A 66 -8.72 -4.33 -5.42
CA GLY A 66 -7.77 -3.58 -6.24
C GLY A 66 -6.45 -3.42 -5.51
N CYS A 67 -5.33 -3.62 -6.22
CA CYS A 67 -4.00 -3.44 -5.67
C CYS A 67 -3.29 -2.23 -6.29
N LEU A 68 -2.30 -1.68 -5.58
CA LEU A 68 -1.29 -0.83 -6.21
C LEU A 68 -0.46 -1.64 -7.21
N ASP A 69 -0.05 -1.00 -8.30
CA ASP A 69 0.94 -1.59 -9.21
C ASP A 69 2.36 -1.57 -8.59
N TRP A 70 3.28 -2.27 -9.25
CA TRP A 70 4.65 -2.42 -8.78
C TRP A 70 5.40 -1.08 -8.65
N ASP A 71 5.31 -0.21 -9.66
CA ASP A 71 6.07 1.05 -9.68
C ASP A 71 5.55 2.02 -8.62
N SER A 72 4.23 2.09 -8.46
CA SER A 72 3.58 2.82 -7.37
C SER A 72 3.97 2.27 -6.00
N THR A 73 4.08 0.94 -5.86
CA THR A 73 4.51 0.30 -4.60
C THR A 73 5.94 0.66 -4.26
N VAL A 74 6.86 0.58 -5.22
CA VAL A 74 8.27 0.96 -5.04
C VAL A 74 8.38 2.44 -4.64
N THR A 75 7.62 3.31 -5.31
CA THR A 75 7.57 4.74 -5.03
C THR A 75 7.08 5.01 -3.61
N ALA A 76 5.97 4.39 -3.20
CA ALA A 76 5.39 4.55 -1.88
C ALA A 76 6.34 4.06 -0.76
N LEU A 77 6.97 2.89 -0.93
CA LEU A 77 7.90 2.33 0.07
C LEU A 77 9.20 3.15 0.19
N ARG A 78 9.74 3.62 -0.93
CA ARG A 78 10.93 4.51 -0.91
C ARG A 78 10.60 5.86 -0.28
N GLY A 79 9.43 6.42 -0.60
CA GLY A 79 8.93 7.64 0.04
C GLY A 79 8.77 7.48 1.55
N LEU A 80 8.11 6.40 2.01
CA LEU A 80 8.00 6.06 3.42
C LEU A 80 9.37 6.01 4.09
N ARG A 81 10.30 5.21 3.52
CA ARG A 81 11.68 5.11 4.03
C ARG A 81 12.32 6.49 4.18
N ASP A 82 12.26 7.34 3.16
CA ASP A 82 12.91 8.64 3.20
C ASP A 82 12.33 9.58 4.27
N MET A 83 11.04 9.45 4.60
CA MET A 83 10.43 10.20 5.68
C MET A 83 10.84 9.71 7.07
N VAL A 84 11.02 8.39 7.25
CA VAL A 84 11.12 7.80 8.61
C VAL A 84 12.51 7.28 8.98
N LYS A 85 13.45 7.15 8.02
CA LYS A 85 14.77 6.52 8.23
C LYS A 85 15.62 7.16 9.34
N ASP A 86 15.49 8.46 9.57
CA ASP A 86 16.26 9.20 10.58
C ASP A 86 15.54 9.22 11.95
N VAL A 87 14.23 8.95 11.96
CA VAL A 87 13.39 8.97 13.16
C VAL A 87 13.30 7.59 13.80
N LEU A 88 13.10 6.53 13.02
CA LEU A 88 12.90 5.17 13.54
C LEU A 88 14.05 4.64 14.41
N PRO A 89 15.34 4.86 14.10
CA PRO A 89 16.44 4.38 14.94
C PRO A 89 16.45 4.99 16.36
N ASN A 90 15.81 6.15 16.54
CA ASN A 90 15.76 6.89 17.81
C ASN A 90 14.43 6.70 18.56
N ARG A 91 13.56 5.80 18.08
CA ARG A 91 12.21 5.61 18.59
C ARG A 91 12.15 4.74 19.83
#